data_AF-A0A929K2E7-F1
#
_entry.id   AF-A0A929K2E7-F1
#
_cell.length_a   1.000
_cell.length_b   1.000
_cell.length_c   1.000
_cell.angle_alpha   90.00
_cell.angle_beta   90.00
_cell.angle_gamma   90.00
#
_symmetry.space_group_name_H-M   'P 1'
#
loop_
_entity.id
_entity.type
_entity.pdbx_description
1 polymer ?
#
loop_
_entity_poly.entity_id
_entity_poly.type
_entity_poly.pdbx_seq_one_letter_code
_entity_poly.pdbx_strand_id
1 'polypeptide(L)' 'MIGLIAEKKPLLYIGLPGFVTFVIGVFFGILLLRVYNQNEYFSLAYAMLVSIFVILGVIGLFMGLTLNVIARLREKDGDK' A
#
# COMPACT_ATOMS: atom_id res chain seq x y z
N MET A 1 -4.82 -16.76 23.34
CA MET A 1 -5.33 -17.40 22.10
C MET A 1 -5.25 -16.48 20.87
N ILE A 2 -4.27 -15.55 20.82
CA ILE A 2 -4.07 -14.61 19.69
C ILE A 2 -2.74 -14.86 18.92
N GLY A 3 -1.88 -15.76 19.41
CA GLY A 3 -0.55 -16.00 18.83
C GLY A 3 -0.51 -16.90 17.59
N LEU A 4 -1.55 -17.71 17.34
CA LEU A 4 -1.47 -18.79 16.33
C LEU A 4 -1.83 -18.33 14.89
N ILE A 5 -2.39 -17.13 14.73
CA ILE A 5 -2.73 -16.59 13.40
C ILE A 5 -1.52 -15.91 12.74
N ALA A 6 -0.53 -15.49 13.54
CA ALA A 6 0.71 -14.88 13.06
C ALA A 6 1.66 -15.89 12.40
N GLU A 7 1.42 -17.19 12.56
CA GLU A 7 2.41 -18.22 12.24
C GLU A 7 2.38 -18.67 10.77
N LYS A 8 1.28 -18.46 10.03
CA LYS A 8 1.19 -18.96 8.65
C LYS A 8 1.46 -17.96 7.54
N LYS A 9 1.18 -16.65 7.69
CA LYS A 9 1.47 -15.61 6.66
C LYS A 9 1.63 -14.20 7.26
N PRO A 10 2.68 -13.91 8.06
CA PRO A 10 2.94 -12.54 8.51
C PRO A 10 3.18 -11.55 7.34
N LEU A 11 3.51 -12.07 6.15
CA LEU A 11 3.79 -11.32 4.92
C LEU A 11 2.59 -10.57 4.34
N LEU A 12 1.41 -11.20 4.29
CA LEU A 12 0.21 -10.58 3.74
C LEU A 12 -0.32 -9.47 4.65
N TYR A 13 -0.03 -9.54 5.95
CA TYR A 13 -0.59 -8.61 6.92
C TYR A 13 0.01 -7.20 6.83
N ILE A 14 1.23 -7.05 6.30
CA ILE A 14 1.89 -5.74 6.13
C ILE A 14 1.70 -5.20 4.71
N GLY A 15 1.79 -6.05 3.69
CA GLY A 15 1.59 -5.62 2.29
C GLY A 15 0.14 -5.24 1.98
N LEU A 16 -0.84 -5.95 2.56
CA LEU A 16 -2.26 -5.71 2.31
C LEU A 16 -2.75 -4.32 2.78
N PRO A 17 -2.45 -3.83 4.00
CA PRO A 17 -2.84 -2.47 4.39
C PRO A 17 -2.13 -1.39 3.55
N GLY A 18 -0.88 -1.62 3.13
CA GLY A 18 -0.17 -0.73 2.20
C GLY A 18 -0.88 -0.64 0.85
N PHE A 19 -1.29 -1.78 0.29
CA PHE A 19 -2.04 -1.83 -0.96
C PHE A 19 -3.40 -1.13 -0.85
N VAL A 20 -4.15 -1.37 0.23
CA VAL A 20 -5.44 -0.71 0.47
C VAL A 20 -5.26 0.82 0.54
N THR A 21 -4.24 1.28 1.27
CA THR A 21 -3.91 2.71 1.39
C THR A 21 -3.56 3.32 0.03
N PHE A 22 -2.79 2.60 -0.79
CA PHE A 22 -2.44 3.03 -2.15
C PHE A 22 -3.69 3.16 -3.04
N VAL A 23 -4.59 2.17 -3.01
CA VAL A 23 -5.83 2.20 -3.79
C VAL A 23 -6.71 3.38 -3.39
N ILE A 24 -6.79 3.70 -2.09
CA ILE A 24 -7.49 4.89 -1.59
C ILE A 24 -6.86 6.17 -2.17
N GLY A 25 -5.52 6.27 -2.17
CA GLY A 25 -4.81 7.41 -2.76
C GLY A 25 -5.08 7.60 -4.25
N VAL A 26 -5.10 6.50 -5.01
CA VAL A 26 -5.45 6.52 -6.44
C VAL A 26 -6.89 6.97 -6.66
N PHE A 27 -7.82 6.51 -5.82
CA PHE A 27 -9.22 6.95 -5.88
C PHE A 27 -9.36 8.47 -5.68
N PHE A 28 -8.68 9.04 -4.68
CA PHE A 28 -8.63 10.49 -4.51
C PHE A 28 -7.96 11.20 -5.70
N GLY A 29 -6.99 10.56 -6.36
CA GLY A 29 -6.32 11.10 -7.55
C GLY A 29 -7.28 11.23 -8.73
N ILE A 30 -8.10 10.20 -8.94
CA ILE A 30 -9.16 10.23 -9.96
C ILE A 30 -10.20 11.31 -9.63
N LEU A 31 -10.58 11.48 -8.37
CA LEU A 31 -11.49 12.55 -7.95
C LEU A 31 -10.89 13.93 -8.21
N LEU A 32 -9.61 14.14 -7.89
CA LEU A 32 -8.89 15.39 -8.19
C LEU A 32 -8.94 15.70 -9.69
N LEU A 33 -8.60 14.73 -10.54
CA LEU A 33 -8.62 14.91 -11.99
C LEU A 33 -10.03 15.22 -12.51
N ARG A 34 -11.06 14.58 -11.95
CA ARG A 34 -12.45 14.87 -12.30
C ARG A 34 -12.85 16.29 -11.92
N VAL A 35 -12.52 16.74 -10.70
CA VAL A 35 -12.80 18.11 -10.23
C VAL A 35 -12.06 19.13 -11.09
N TYR A 36 -10.79 18.86 -11.39
CA TYR A 36 -9.99 19.72 -12.26
C TYR A 36 -10.59 19.84 -13.66
N ASN A 37 -11.00 18.72 -14.27
CA ASN A 37 -11.58 18.74 -15.61
C ASN A 37 -12.97 19.38 -15.68
N GLN A 38 -13.73 19.40 -14.58
CA GLN A 38 -15.07 20.01 -14.53
C GLN A 38 -15.03 21.50 -14.23
N ASN A 39 -14.15 21.93 -13.33
CA ASN A 39 -14.16 23.30 -12.79
C ASN A 39 -12.94 24.12 -13.21
N GLU A 40 -12.00 23.52 -13.96
CA GLU A 40 -10.64 24.05 -14.23
C GLU A 40 -9.84 24.40 -12.97
N TYR A 41 -10.35 24.00 -11.80
CA TYR A 41 -9.85 24.38 -10.51
C TYR A 41 -9.02 23.25 -9.92
N PHE A 42 -7.74 23.52 -9.72
CA PHE A 42 -6.83 22.59 -9.06
C PHE A 42 -7.00 22.70 -7.55
N SER A 43 -7.70 21.73 -6.96
CA SER A 43 -7.90 21.71 -5.51
C SER A 43 -6.65 21.20 -4.78
N LEU A 44 -5.93 22.12 -4.14
CA LEU A 44 -4.73 21.81 -3.36
C LEU A 44 -5.01 20.77 -2.25
N ALA A 45 -6.17 20.84 -1.60
CA ALA A 45 -6.55 19.90 -0.55
C ALA A 45 -6.60 18.45 -1.04
N TYR A 46 -7.21 18.20 -2.21
CA TYR A 46 -7.23 16.88 -2.81
C TYR A 46 -5.82 16.45 -3.24
N ALA A 47 -5.01 17.34 -3.81
CA ALA A 47 -3.64 17.02 -4.19
C ALA A 47 -2.77 16.58 -2.99
N MET A 48 -2.93 17.23 -1.82
CA MET A 48 -2.25 16.86 -0.59
C MET A 48 -2.71 15.50 -0.05
N LEU A 49 -4.02 15.20 -0.10
CA LEU A 49 -4.52 13.88 0.29
C LEU A 49 -3.96 12.79 -0.63
N VAL A 50 -4.02 13.01 -1.95
CA VAL A 50 -3.48 12.07 -2.93
C VAL A 50 -2.01 11.79 -2.66
N SER A 51 -1.19 12.83 -2.47
CA SER A 51 0.25 12.64 -2.23
C SER A 51 0.52 11.84 -0.96
N ILE A 52 -0.14 12.16 0.16
CA ILE A 52 0.06 11.44 1.43
C ILE A 52 -0.32 9.97 1.30
N PHE A 53 -1.53 9.68 0.77
CA PHE A 53 -2.01 8.31 0.65
C PHE A 53 -1.19 7.49 -0.35
N VAL A 54 -0.78 8.09 -1.48
CA VAL A 54 0.05 7.42 -2.47
C VAL A 54 1.44 7.14 -1.90
N ILE A 55 2.09 8.11 -1.25
CA ILE A 55 3.43 7.93 -0.66
C ILE A 55 3.40 6.83 0.40
N LEU A 56 2.47 6.90 1.35
CA LEU A 56 2.34 5.89 2.41
C LEU A 56 1.98 4.52 1.86
N GLY A 57 1.07 4.47 0.88
CA GLY A 57 0.69 3.23 0.21
C GLY A 57 1.85 2.57 -0.52
N VAL A 58 2.64 3.35 -1.26
CA VAL A 58 3.83 2.86 -1.97
C VAL A 58 4.88 2.35 -0.99
N ILE A 59 5.15 3.07 0.11
CA ILE A 59 6.09 2.61 1.15
C ILE A 59 5.61 1.27 1.74
N GLY A 60 4.33 1.17 2.10
CA GLY A 60 3.75 -0.06 2.63
C GLY A 60 3.82 -1.22 1.63
N LEU A 61 3.60 -0.94 0.34
CA LEU A 61 3.77 -1.92 -0.72
C LEU A 61 5.20 -2.40 -0.87
N PHE A 62 6.18 -1.50 -0.89
CA PHE A 62 7.59 -1.86 -0.95
C PHE A 62 8.04 -2.66 0.26
N MET A 63 7.60 -2.29 1.47
CA MET A 63 7.88 -3.06 2.68
C MET A 63 7.28 -4.46 2.58
N GLY A 64 6.01 -4.58 2.17
CA GLY A 64 5.34 -5.87 1.98
C GLY A 64 6.03 -6.76 0.94
N LEU A 65 6.43 -6.18 -0.21
CA LEU A 65 7.17 -6.87 -1.26
C LEU A 65 8.55 -7.32 -0.79
N THR A 66 9.28 -6.45 -0.09
CA THR A 66 10.62 -6.76 0.43
C THR A 66 10.56 -7.90 1.42
N LEU A 67 9.61 -7.86 2.36
CA LEU A 67 9.37 -8.94 3.31
C LEU A 67 8.97 -10.23 2.58
N ASN A 68 8.16 -10.14 1.53
CA ASN A 68 7.78 -11.27 0.71
C ASN A 68 8.98 -11.95 0.05
N VAL A 69 9.91 -11.15 -0.51
CA VAL A 69 11.15 -11.66 -1.09
C VAL A 69 12.02 -12.31 -0.02
N ILE A 70 12.25 -11.63 1.11
CA ILE A 70 13.10 -12.16 2.20
C ILE A 70 12.57 -13.49 2.74
N ALA A 71 11.26 -13.60 2.99
CA ALA A 71 10.71 -14.84 3.52
C ALA A 71 10.81 -15.99 2.50
N ARG A 72 10.59 -15.69 1.21
CA ARG A 72 10.73 -16.68 0.14
C ARG A 72 12.18 -17.16 -0.01
N LEU A 73 13.16 -16.28 0.21
CA LEU A 73 14.57 -16.66 0.24
C LEU A 73 14.88 -17.55 1.44
N ARG A 74 14.35 -17.23 2.63
CA ARG A 74 14.52 -18.03 3.85
C ARG A 74 13.92 -19.43 3.73
N GLU A 75 12.75 -19.56 3.11
CA GLU A 75 12.11 -20.87 2.84
C GLU A 75 12.98 -21.72 1.91
N LYS A 76 13.58 -21.10 0.89
CA LYS A 76 14.48 -21.78 -0.06
C LYS A 76 15.81 -22.21 0.56
N ASP A 77 16.34 -21.46 1.54
CA ASP A 77 17.60 -21.81 2.21
C ASP A 77 17.42 -22.83 3.36
N GLY A 78 16.20 -22.98 3.90
CA GLY A 78 15.88 -24.00 4.91
C GLY A 78 15.57 -25.40 4.36
N ASP A 79 15.52 -25.56 3.04
CA ASP A 79 15.30 -26.83 2.31
C ASP A 79 16.63 -27.47 1.83
N LYS A 80 17.74 -27.11 2.47
CA LYS A 80 19.07 -27.73 2.31
C LYS A 80 19.57 -28.24 3.66
#